data_AF-A0A8I6YBJ4-F1
#
_entry.id   AF-A0A8I6YBJ4-F1
#
_cell.length_a   1.000
_cell.length_b   1.000
_cell.length_c   1.000
_cell.angle_alpha   90.00
_cell.angle_beta   90.00
_cell.angle_gamma   90.00
#
_symmetry.space_group_name_H-M   'P 1'
#
loop_
_entity.id
_entity.type
_entity.pdbx_description
1 polymer ?
#
loop_
_entity_poly.entity_id
_entity_poly.type
_entity_poly.pdbx_seq_one_letter_code
_entity_poly.pdbx_strand_id
1 'polypeptide(L)'
;MTTSGVAASIMPRGRTTHSRFKIPLSIEDGASCSFTKQSGTAKLLRMASLILWDEASMTKRQAVEALDNSMRDITGRRHQPFGGKAVVFGGDFRQVLPVVRKGSRGQIIDATLRSSYLWKGMHQLRLITNMRAHNDPWFADYLLRVGNGTEETDDEGNISLPQDICVPPTGDGVDLEKLIDHVFPALDHNMSDPNYMTSRAILSTKNDNVDKINTRMIERFQGEEKIYHSFDSAEDDPQGYYAPEFLNNPTPNGLPPHALKLKINCPIILLRNIDPANGLCNGTRLVVRGFQRNAIDA
;
A
#
# COMPACT_ATOMS: atom_id res chain seq x y z
N MET A 1 -11.91 -4.11 6.29
CA MET A 1 -11.52 -3.85 4.87
C MET A 1 -10.59 -2.65 4.87
N THR A 2 -9.71 -2.51 3.90
CA THR A 2 -8.75 -1.38 3.87
C THR A 2 -8.48 -0.90 2.44
N THR A 3 -7.88 0.28 2.32
CA THR A 3 -7.49 0.90 1.05
C THR A 3 -6.29 0.26 0.38
N SER A 4 -5.34 -0.29 1.13
CA SER A 4 -4.11 -0.91 0.60
C SER A 4 -4.14 -2.43 0.73
N GLY A 5 -3.51 -3.15 -0.22
CA GLY A 5 -3.34 -4.60 -0.13
C GLY A 5 -2.57 -5.02 1.12
N VAL A 6 -1.49 -4.28 1.43
CA VAL A 6 -0.62 -4.56 2.59
C VAL A 6 -1.37 -4.43 3.91
N ALA A 7 -2.23 -3.43 4.05
CA ALA A 7 -3.06 -3.31 5.27
C ALA A 7 -4.17 -4.39 5.33
N ALA A 8 -4.51 -5.01 4.19
CA ALA A 8 -5.58 -6.01 4.13
C ALA A 8 -5.11 -7.36 4.65
N SER A 9 -3.82 -7.68 4.50
CA SER A 9 -3.22 -8.91 5.03
C SER A 9 -3.13 -8.91 6.56
N ILE A 10 -3.11 -7.71 7.19
CA ILE A 10 -3.02 -7.56 8.66
C ILE A 10 -4.38 -7.82 9.35
N MET A 11 -5.50 -7.67 8.63
CA MET A 11 -6.82 -7.98 9.16
C MET A 11 -7.22 -9.44 8.88
N PRO A 12 -7.74 -10.20 9.87
CA PRO A 12 -8.32 -11.50 9.63
C PRO A 12 -9.41 -11.44 8.55
N ARG A 13 -9.21 -12.16 7.43
CA ARG A 13 -10.08 -12.14 6.23
C ARG A 13 -10.25 -10.74 5.59
N GLY A 14 -9.29 -9.85 5.81
CA GLY A 14 -9.26 -8.54 5.19
C GLY A 14 -9.22 -8.63 3.67
N ARG A 15 -9.95 -7.72 3.02
CA ARG A 15 -9.89 -7.51 1.56
C ARG A 15 -9.76 -6.03 1.29
N THR A 16 -9.15 -5.68 0.16
CA THR A 16 -9.13 -4.30 -0.29
C THR A 16 -10.54 -3.82 -0.60
N THR A 17 -10.82 -2.56 -0.31
CA THR A 17 -12.14 -1.94 -0.51
C THR A 17 -12.55 -1.95 -1.98
N HIS A 18 -11.60 -1.70 -2.88
CA HIS A 18 -11.79 -1.80 -4.33
C HIS A 18 -12.24 -3.20 -4.77
N SER A 19 -11.57 -4.26 -4.32
CA SER A 19 -11.94 -5.64 -4.70
C SER A 19 -13.27 -6.08 -4.09
N ARG A 20 -13.54 -5.64 -2.84
CA ARG A 20 -14.73 -6.06 -2.11
C ARG A 20 -16.00 -5.36 -2.59
N PHE A 21 -15.91 -4.05 -2.81
CA PHE A 21 -17.04 -3.24 -3.24
C PHE A 21 -17.09 -3.04 -4.75
N LYS A 22 -16.14 -3.60 -5.51
CA LYS A 22 -16.01 -3.37 -6.96
C LYS A 22 -16.07 -1.88 -7.32
N ILE A 23 -15.30 -1.08 -6.59
CA ILE A 23 -15.20 0.37 -6.81
C ILE A 23 -14.50 0.59 -8.16
N PRO A 24 -15.07 1.38 -9.09
CA PRO A 24 -14.41 1.73 -10.34
C PRO A 24 -13.01 2.34 -10.14
N LEU A 25 -12.07 2.03 -11.03
CA LEU A 25 -10.70 2.59 -10.99
C LEU A 25 -10.67 4.08 -11.33
N SER A 26 -11.51 4.51 -12.27
CA SER A 26 -11.85 5.91 -12.52
C SER A 26 -13.21 6.19 -11.88
N ILE A 27 -13.21 7.04 -10.87
CA ILE A 27 -14.43 7.36 -10.12
C ILE A 27 -14.66 8.87 -10.13
N GLU A 28 -15.85 9.24 -10.57
CA GLU A 28 -16.33 10.63 -10.64
C GLU A 28 -17.38 10.87 -9.57
N ASP A 29 -17.70 12.14 -9.33
CA ASP A 29 -18.74 12.53 -8.38
C ASP A 29 -20.10 11.95 -8.81
N GLY A 30 -20.84 11.39 -7.85
CA GLY A 30 -22.13 10.75 -8.11
C GLY A 30 -22.05 9.31 -8.65
N ALA A 31 -20.84 8.76 -8.83
CA ALA A 31 -20.67 7.37 -9.24
C ALA A 31 -21.28 6.37 -8.24
N SER A 32 -21.45 5.13 -8.69
CA SER A 32 -21.86 3.97 -7.89
C SER A 32 -20.88 2.82 -8.11
N CYS A 33 -20.87 1.87 -7.17
CA CYS A 33 -20.11 0.64 -7.28
C CYS A 33 -20.63 -0.21 -8.44
N SER A 34 -19.75 -0.98 -9.08
CA SER A 34 -20.08 -1.75 -10.28
C SER A 34 -20.83 -3.07 -10.03
N PHE A 35 -21.25 -3.36 -8.79
CA PHE A 35 -22.03 -4.57 -8.49
C PHE A 35 -23.53 -4.35 -8.73
N THR A 36 -24.22 -5.39 -9.21
CA THR A 36 -25.68 -5.34 -9.43
C THR A 36 -26.45 -5.71 -8.16
N LYS A 37 -27.74 -5.33 -8.08
CA LYS A 37 -28.63 -5.62 -6.93
C LYS A 37 -28.81 -7.12 -6.64
N GLN A 38 -28.67 -7.94 -7.66
CA GLN A 38 -28.83 -9.39 -7.64
C GLN A 38 -27.50 -10.11 -7.36
N SER A 39 -26.38 -9.39 -7.34
CA SER A 39 -25.06 -9.98 -7.11
C SER A 39 -24.91 -10.57 -5.70
N GLY A 40 -24.03 -11.58 -5.57
CA GLY A 40 -23.65 -12.12 -4.26
C GLY A 40 -23.07 -11.06 -3.32
N THR A 41 -22.35 -10.06 -3.86
CA THR A 41 -21.87 -8.90 -3.10
C THR A 41 -23.03 -8.10 -2.51
N ALA A 42 -24.05 -7.77 -3.30
CA ALA A 42 -25.22 -7.04 -2.81
C ALA A 42 -25.98 -7.82 -1.73
N LYS A 43 -26.13 -9.15 -1.90
CA LYS A 43 -26.74 -10.03 -0.88
C LYS A 43 -25.97 -9.93 0.44
N LEU A 44 -24.65 -10.01 0.38
CA LEU A 44 -23.78 -9.96 1.56
C LEU A 44 -23.80 -8.59 2.25
N LEU A 45 -23.82 -7.50 1.48
CA LEU A 45 -23.94 -6.15 2.01
C LEU A 45 -25.32 -5.88 2.65
N ARG A 46 -26.39 -6.46 2.10
CA ARG A 46 -27.72 -6.43 2.73
C ARG A 46 -27.72 -7.13 4.10
N MET A 47 -27.02 -8.27 4.20
CA MET A 47 -26.90 -9.04 5.44
C MET A 47 -25.96 -8.40 6.47
N ALA A 48 -24.94 -7.65 6.01
CA ALA A 48 -24.00 -7.00 6.90
C ALA A 48 -24.71 -6.01 7.84
N SER A 49 -24.36 -6.05 9.12
CA SER A 49 -24.84 -5.07 10.12
C SER A 49 -23.80 -3.99 10.41
N LEU A 50 -22.52 -4.32 10.23
CA LEU A 50 -21.38 -3.47 10.47
C LEU A 50 -20.37 -3.57 9.32
N ILE A 51 -19.83 -2.43 8.91
CA ILE A 51 -18.79 -2.31 7.89
C ILE A 51 -17.59 -1.62 8.53
N LEU A 52 -16.46 -2.31 8.60
CA LEU A 52 -15.19 -1.74 9.08
C LEU A 52 -14.30 -1.40 7.87
N TRP A 53 -13.91 -0.13 7.78
CA TRP A 53 -13.04 0.40 6.74
C TRP A 53 -11.82 1.08 7.36
N ASP A 54 -10.72 0.36 7.40
CA ASP A 54 -9.43 0.82 7.89
C ASP A 54 -8.64 1.59 6.81
N GLU A 55 -7.72 2.44 7.23
CA GLU A 55 -6.94 3.33 6.37
C GLU A 55 -7.79 4.19 5.40
N ALA A 56 -8.93 4.67 5.89
CA ALA A 56 -9.89 5.44 5.13
C ALA A 56 -9.33 6.80 4.67
N SER A 57 -8.34 7.37 5.36
CA SER A 57 -7.70 8.65 5.04
C SER A 57 -7.03 8.67 3.67
N MET A 58 -6.51 7.52 3.22
CA MET A 58 -5.93 7.35 1.87
C MET A 58 -6.99 7.19 0.76
N THR A 59 -8.27 7.03 1.11
CA THR A 59 -9.34 6.86 0.12
C THR A 59 -9.80 8.20 -0.42
N LYS A 60 -9.96 8.30 -1.73
CA LYS A 60 -10.73 9.39 -2.34
C LYS A 60 -12.18 9.37 -1.83
N ARG A 61 -12.75 10.53 -1.49
CA ARG A 61 -14.14 10.67 -1.00
C ARG A 61 -15.14 10.01 -1.94
N GLN A 62 -14.92 10.11 -3.24
CA GLN A 62 -15.78 9.54 -4.29
C GLN A 62 -15.99 8.04 -4.13
N ALA A 63 -14.97 7.29 -3.67
CA ALA A 63 -15.10 5.86 -3.42
C ALA A 63 -16.00 5.54 -2.22
N VAL A 64 -15.94 6.36 -1.18
CA VAL A 64 -16.81 6.23 0.00
C VAL A 64 -18.24 6.65 -0.34
N GLU A 65 -18.41 7.73 -1.11
CA GLU A 65 -19.70 8.23 -1.59
C GLU A 65 -20.36 7.26 -2.57
N ALA A 66 -19.60 6.62 -3.46
CA ALA A 66 -20.11 5.59 -4.35
C ALA A 66 -20.61 4.35 -3.59
N LEU A 67 -19.92 3.98 -2.50
CA LEU A 67 -20.41 2.93 -1.61
C LEU A 67 -21.73 3.37 -0.95
N ASP A 68 -21.83 4.60 -0.43
CA ASP A 68 -23.07 5.13 0.15
C ASP A 68 -24.23 5.06 -0.86
N ASN A 69 -24.03 5.61 -2.06
CA ASN A 69 -25.02 5.57 -3.15
C ASN A 69 -25.51 4.14 -3.44
N SER A 70 -24.57 3.20 -3.53
CA SER A 70 -24.87 1.79 -3.82
C SER A 70 -25.60 1.12 -2.66
N MET A 71 -25.22 1.42 -1.43
CA MET A 71 -25.85 0.89 -0.22
C MET A 71 -27.29 1.38 -0.06
N ARG A 72 -27.54 2.67 -0.31
CA ARG A 72 -28.88 3.26 -0.35
C ARG A 72 -29.77 2.56 -1.37
N ASP A 73 -29.22 2.24 -2.54
CA ASP A 73 -29.97 1.59 -3.61
C ASP A 73 -30.29 0.11 -3.31
N ILE A 74 -29.32 -0.67 -2.83
CA ILE A 74 -29.55 -2.10 -2.54
C ILE A 74 -30.39 -2.36 -1.29
N THR A 75 -30.41 -1.43 -0.33
CA THR A 75 -31.23 -1.53 0.89
C THR A 75 -32.60 -0.88 0.75
N GLY A 76 -32.82 -0.08 -0.30
CA GLY A 76 -34.05 0.71 -0.48
C GLY A 76 -34.16 1.92 0.45
N ARG A 77 -33.14 2.24 1.25
CA ARG A 77 -33.16 3.34 2.23
C ARG A 77 -32.43 4.57 1.69
N ARG A 78 -33.04 5.27 0.73
CA ARG A 78 -32.41 6.37 -0.03
C ARG A 78 -31.94 7.58 0.80
N HIS A 79 -32.59 7.83 1.93
CA HIS A 79 -32.31 8.99 2.78
C HIS A 79 -31.41 8.67 3.99
N GLN A 80 -31.01 7.41 4.17
CA GLN A 80 -30.12 7.03 5.26
C GLN A 80 -28.71 6.80 4.70
N PRO A 81 -27.67 7.44 5.28
CA PRO A 81 -26.28 7.11 4.96
C PRO A 81 -26.04 5.61 5.05
N PHE A 82 -25.31 5.09 4.07
CA PHE A 82 -24.99 3.69 3.82
C PHE A 82 -26.21 2.76 3.88
N GLY A 83 -27.39 3.24 3.48
CA GLY A 83 -28.61 2.45 3.55
C GLY A 83 -29.00 2.06 4.99
N GLY A 84 -28.62 2.87 5.98
CA GLY A 84 -28.88 2.64 7.40
C GLY A 84 -27.95 1.61 8.04
N LYS A 85 -26.84 1.24 7.40
CA LYS A 85 -25.83 0.36 8.00
C LYS A 85 -24.85 1.14 8.86
N ALA A 86 -24.38 0.51 9.95
CA ALA A 86 -23.28 1.05 10.72
C ALA A 86 -21.97 0.90 9.93
N VAL A 87 -21.25 2.00 9.75
CA VAL A 87 -19.94 2.02 9.10
C VAL A 87 -18.94 2.70 10.04
N VAL A 88 -17.81 2.06 10.27
CA VAL A 88 -16.71 2.60 11.08
C VAL A 88 -15.51 2.77 10.19
N PHE A 89 -15.03 4.01 10.11
CA PHE A 89 -13.81 4.37 9.40
C PHE A 89 -12.65 4.47 10.39
N GLY A 90 -11.59 3.71 10.14
CA GLY A 90 -10.29 3.85 10.80
C GLY A 90 -9.31 4.56 9.85
N GLY A 91 -8.37 5.32 10.41
CA GLY A 91 -7.33 5.98 9.65
C GLY A 91 -6.79 7.21 10.37
N ASP A 92 -5.69 7.74 9.87
CA ASP A 92 -5.04 8.95 10.38
C ASP A 92 -4.82 9.95 9.24
N PHE A 93 -5.38 11.15 9.35
CA PHE A 93 -5.24 12.21 8.34
C PHE A 93 -3.89 12.93 8.42
N ARG A 94 -3.07 12.64 9.44
CA ARG A 94 -1.67 13.09 9.53
C ARG A 94 -0.73 12.20 8.71
N GLN A 95 -1.21 11.05 8.23
CA GLN A 95 -0.47 10.14 7.38
C GLN A 95 -0.71 10.46 5.90
N VAL A 96 -0.77 9.44 5.05
CA VAL A 96 -0.86 9.61 3.60
C VAL A 96 -2.29 10.01 3.19
N LEU A 97 -2.38 11.06 2.38
CA LEU A 97 -3.63 11.53 1.77
C LEU A 97 -3.91 10.80 0.45
N PRO A 98 -5.12 10.89 -0.11
CA PRO A 98 -5.45 10.23 -1.36
C PRO A 98 -4.56 10.72 -2.51
N VAL A 99 -4.10 9.78 -3.33
CA VAL A 99 -3.25 10.11 -4.49
C VAL A 99 -4.10 10.75 -5.60
N VAL A 100 -3.79 12.01 -5.92
CA VAL A 100 -4.35 12.74 -7.07
C VAL A 100 -3.23 13.02 -8.06
N ARG A 101 -3.17 12.25 -9.15
CA ARG A 101 -2.12 12.38 -10.17
C ARG A 101 -2.14 13.79 -10.76
N LYS A 102 -1.00 14.48 -10.73
CA LYS A 102 -0.85 15.87 -11.20
C LYS A 102 -1.82 16.86 -10.51
N GLY A 103 -2.33 16.51 -9.33
CA GLY A 103 -3.27 17.33 -8.59
C GLY A 103 -2.60 18.45 -7.81
N SER A 104 -3.28 19.60 -7.72
CA SER A 104 -2.91 20.68 -6.80
C SER A 104 -3.21 20.33 -5.35
N ARG A 105 -2.64 21.08 -4.39
CA ARG A 105 -2.96 20.92 -2.96
C ARG A 105 -4.47 21.01 -2.69
N GLY A 106 -5.16 21.93 -3.34
CA GLY A 106 -6.61 22.08 -3.23
C GLY A 106 -7.36 20.84 -3.72
N GLN A 107 -6.94 20.26 -4.86
CA GLN A 107 -7.54 19.04 -5.40
C GLN A 107 -7.30 17.82 -4.51
N ILE A 108 -6.13 17.73 -3.86
CA ILE A 108 -5.84 16.66 -2.89
C ILE A 108 -6.77 16.79 -1.68
N ILE A 109 -6.95 18.00 -1.14
CA ILE A 109 -7.86 18.26 -0.02
C ILE A 109 -9.31 17.94 -0.41
N ASP A 110 -9.76 18.36 -1.58
CA ASP A 110 -11.11 18.05 -2.08
C ASP A 110 -11.33 16.54 -2.22
N ALA A 111 -10.30 15.79 -2.59
CA ALA A 111 -10.39 14.34 -2.68
C ALA A 111 -10.44 13.64 -1.31
N THR A 112 -10.14 14.31 -0.20
CA THR A 112 -10.16 13.66 1.13
C THR A 112 -11.58 13.38 1.62
N LEU A 113 -11.73 12.33 2.45
CA LEU A 113 -13.00 12.01 3.11
C LEU A 113 -13.58 13.18 3.92
N ARG A 114 -12.74 14.09 4.44
CA ARG A 114 -13.18 15.29 5.17
C ARG A 114 -13.99 16.26 4.33
N SER A 115 -13.82 16.24 3.01
CA SER A 115 -14.54 17.07 2.04
C SER A 115 -15.86 16.42 1.59
N SER A 116 -16.15 15.18 2.01
CA SER A 116 -17.40 14.50 1.68
C SER A 116 -18.59 15.09 2.41
N TYR A 117 -19.77 15.07 1.78
CA TYR A 117 -21.03 15.39 2.44
C TYR A 117 -21.32 14.48 3.65
N LEU A 118 -20.78 13.25 3.65
CA LEU A 118 -20.93 12.29 4.72
C LEU A 118 -20.23 12.72 6.01
N TRP A 119 -19.14 13.47 5.90
CA TRP A 119 -18.27 13.81 7.02
C TRP A 119 -19.01 14.51 8.17
N LYS A 120 -19.95 15.42 7.83
CA LYS A 120 -20.75 16.16 8.82
C LYS A 120 -21.65 15.26 9.67
N GLY A 121 -22.06 14.11 9.13
CA GLY A 121 -22.89 13.12 9.84
C GLY A 121 -22.10 12.08 10.61
N MET A 122 -20.75 12.10 10.55
CA MET A 122 -19.92 11.12 11.23
C MET A 122 -19.67 11.50 12.69
N HIS A 123 -19.78 10.52 13.58
CA HIS A 123 -19.32 10.66 14.96
C HIS A 123 -17.81 10.40 15.02
N GLN A 124 -17.05 11.34 15.57
CA GLN A 124 -15.58 11.27 15.62
C GLN A 124 -15.13 10.72 16.97
N LEU A 125 -14.43 9.59 16.93
CA LEU A 125 -13.76 8.99 18.08
C LEU A 125 -12.25 9.12 17.90
N ARG A 126 -11.57 9.62 18.94
CA ARG A 126 -10.12 9.84 18.90
C ARG A 126 -9.41 8.87 19.85
N LEU A 127 -8.48 8.08 19.31
CA LEU A 127 -7.53 7.32 20.11
C LEU A 127 -6.35 8.22 20.44
N ILE A 128 -5.95 8.26 21.71
CA ILE A 128 -4.94 9.21 22.22
C ILE A 128 -3.66 8.53 22.72
N THR A 129 -3.68 7.23 22.97
CA THR A 129 -2.53 6.48 23.49
C THR A 129 -1.75 5.85 22.34
N ASN A 130 -0.47 6.19 22.21
CA ASN A 130 0.43 5.56 21.24
C ASN A 130 0.91 4.21 21.79
N MET A 131 0.26 3.13 21.36
CA MET A 131 0.61 1.77 21.79
C MET A 131 1.89 1.25 21.12
N ARG A 132 2.29 1.79 19.96
CA ARG A 132 3.43 1.29 19.18
C ARG A 132 4.77 1.70 19.80
N ALA A 133 4.88 2.96 20.19
CA ALA A 133 6.06 3.51 20.86
C ALA A 133 5.83 3.64 22.38
N HIS A 134 4.97 2.80 22.98
CA HIS A 134 4.63 2.90 24.40
C HIS A 134 5.84 2.81 25.33
N ASN A 135 6.83 1.99 24.96
CA ASN A 135 8.07 1.81 25.71
C ASN A 135 9.10 2.92 25.48
N ASP A 136 8.83 3.86 24.58
CA ASP A 136 9.69 5.01 24.28
C ASP A 136 8.83 6.29 24.25
N PRO A 137 8.51 6.86 25.43
CA PRO A 137 7.64 8.02 25.53
C PRO A 137 8.17 9.25 24.78
N TRP A 138 9.49 9.42 24.73
CA TRP A 138 10.11 10.53 24.02
C TRP A 138 9.88 10.40 22.51
N PHE A 139 10.15 9.23 21.94
CA PHE A 139 9.91 8.99 20.52
C PHE A 139 8.42 9.06 20.17
N ALA A 140 7.55 8.56 21.06
CA ALA A 140 6.11 8.66 20.90
C ALA A 140 5.62 10.12 20.82
N ASP A 141 6.16 11.00 21.67
CA ASP A 141 5.83 12.43 21.67
C ASP A 141 6.43 13.13 20.44
N TYR A 142 7.67 12.83 20.07
CA TYR A 142 8.31 13.32 18.84
C TYR A 142 7.46 13.01 17.60
N LEU A 143 7.02 11.75 17.42
CA LEU A 143 6.15 11.37 16.31
C LEU A 143 4.82 12.14 16.30
N LEU A 144 4.27 12.48 17.47
CA LEU A 144 3.05 13.29 17.56
C LEU A 144 3.31 14.74 17.16
N ARG A 145 4.41 15.34 17.58
CA ARG A 145 4.79 16.71 17.19
C ARG A 145 5.03 16.82 15.69
N VAL A 146 5.75 15.86 15.09
CA VAL A 146 5.91 15.75 13.64
C VAL A 146 4.55 15.63 12.94
N GLY A 147 3.71 14.68 13.38
CA GLY A 147 2.40 14.45 12.75
C GLY A 147 1.41 15.61 12.91
N ASN A 148 1.51 16.39 13.98
CA ASN A 148 0.68 17.57 14.20
C ASN A 148 1.24 18.84 13.51
N GLY A 149 2.45 18.77 12.95
CA GLY A 149 3.13 19.93 12.36
C GLY A 149 3.57 20.95 13.40
N THR A 150 3.93 20.50 14.61
CA THR A 150 4.38 21.36 15.72
C THR A 150 5.83 21.12 16.11
N GLU A 151 6.54 20.22 15.42
CA GLU A 151 7.98 20.06 15.58
C GLU A 151 8.71 21.30 15.03
N GLU A 152 9.84 21.65 15.66
CA GLU A 152 10.67 22.76 15.18
C GLU A 152 11.20 22.48 13.77
N THR A 153 11.16 23.52 12.94
CA THR A 153 11.68 23.47 11.57
C THR A 153 12.75 24.54 11.38
N ASP A 154 13.65 24.30 10.45
CA ASP A 154 14.57 25.33 9.96
C ASP A 154 13.85 26.41 9.13
N ASP A 155 14.62 27.39 8.64
CA ASP A 155 14.11 28.50 7.80
C ASP A 155 13.49 28.03 6.48
N GLU A 156 13.79 26.80 6.04
CA GLU A 156 13.24 26.17 4.84
C GLU A 156 11.99 25.31 5.13
N GLY A 157 11.61 25.17 6.40
CA GLY A 157 10.49 24.37 6.84
C GLY A 157 10.80 22.87 6.96
N ASN A 158 12.08 22.48 7.00
CA ASN A 158 12.50 21.09 7.20
C ASN A 158 12.65 20.77 8.69
N ILE A 159 12.29 19.54 9.06
CA ILE A 159 12.50 19.01 10.41
C ILE A 159 13.89 18.38 10.48
N SER A 160 14.68 18.77 11.48
CA SER A 160 15.95 18.12 11.76
C SER A 160 15.73 16.79 12.46
N LEU A 161 16.20 15.70 11.86
CA LEU A 161 16.08 14.38 12.47
C LEU A 161 17.07 14.21 13.64
N PRO A 162 16.64 13.57 14.75
CA PRO A 162 17.54 13.18 15.83
C PRO A 162 18.72 12.32 15.34
N GLN A 163 19.93 12.60 15.84
CA GLN A 163 21.16 11.96 15.33
C GLN A 163 21.20 10.45 15.58
N ASP A 164 20.58 10.00 16.66
CA ASP A 164 20.46 8.61 17.09
C ASP A 164 19.62 7.74 16.14
N ILE A 165 18.77 8.36 15.31
CA ILE A 165 18.00 7.67 14.27
C ILE A 165 18.52 7.95 12.85
N CYS A 166 19.66 8.63 12.72
CA CYS A 166 20.29 8.96 11.45
C CYS A 166 21.49 8.07 11.16
N VAL A 167 21.67 7.70 9.89
CA VAL A 167 22.96 7.20 9.38
C VAL A 167 23.66 8.40 8.71
N PRO A 168 24.76 8.93 9.27
CA PRO A 168 25.41 10.11 8.73
C PRO A 168 25.96 9.86 7.33
N PRO A 169 25.73 10.78 6.36
CA PRO A 169 26.35 10.67 5.06
C PRO A 169 27.85 10.89 5.19
N THR A 170 28.62 10.13 4.43
CA THR A 170 30.08 10.23 4.37
C THR A 170 30.56 10.93 3.10
N GLY A 171 29.73 11.07 2.08
CA GLY A 171 30.05 11.83 0.86
C GLY A 171 31.08 11.15 -0.05
N ASP A 172 31.43 9.90 0.24
CA ASP A 172 32.39 9.04 -0.45
C ASP A 172 31.72 8.12 -1.50
N GLY A 173 30.43 8.32 -1.78
CA GLY A 173 29.67 7.54 -2.77
C GLY A 173 29.22 6.15 -2.29
N VAL A 174 29.50 5.76 -1.04
CA VAL A 174 29.09 4.46 -0.47
C VAL A 174 27.99 4.58 0.59
N ASP A 175 27.31 5.72 0.68
CA ASP A 175 26.23 5.98 1.64
C ASP A 175 25.09 4.95 1.57
N LEU A 176 24.74 4.51 0.35
CA LEU A 176 23.73 3.47 0.15
C LEU A 176 24.18 2.13 0.73
N GLU A 177 25.45 1.77 0.54
CA GLU A 177 26.00 0.53 1.10
C GLU A 177 26.00 0.59 2.62
N LYS A 178 26.38 1.73 3.20
CA LYS A 178 26.35 1.95 4.66
C LYS A 178 24.94 1.85 5.22
N LEU A 179 23.94 2.41 4.53
CA LEU A 179 22.54 2.26 4.91
C LEU A 179 22.09 0.79 4.86
N ILE A 180 22.44 0.07 3.80
CA ILE A 180 22.14 -1.36 3.66
C ILE A 180 22.79 -2.15 4.81
N ASP A 181 24.07 -1.92 5.09
CA ASP A 181 24.81 -2.62 6.14
C ASP A 181 24.31 -2.28 7.54
N HIS A 182 23.84 -1.05 7.74
CA HIS A 182 23.21 -0.62 9.00
C HIS A 182 21.88 -1.34 9.24
N VAL A 183 21.02 -1.45 8.21
CA VAL A 183 19.71 -2.11 8.34
C VAL A 183 19.83 -3.63 8.32
N PHE A 184 20.72 -4.18 7.50
CA PHE A 184 20.98 -5.61 7.32
C PHE A 184 22.41 -6.00 7.72
N PRO A 185 22.78 -5.90 9.01
CA PRO A 185 24.13 -6.22 9.46
C PRO A 185 24.45 -7.71 9.29
N ALA A 186 25.63 -7.99 8.72
CA ALA A 186 26.10 -9.35 8.48
C ALA A 186 25.10 -10.21 7.67
N LEU A 187 24.54 -9.63 6.59
CA LEU A 187 23.56 -10.29 5.70
C LEU A 187 24.02 -11.69 5.29
N ASP A 188 25.31 -11.89 4.99
CA ASP A 188 25.86 -13.19 4.60
C ASP A 188 25.60 -14.31 5.61
N HIS A 189 25.67 -14.00 6.90
CA HIS A 189 25.47 -14.98 7.97
C HIS A 189 23.99 -15.21 8.30
N ASN A 190 23.14 -14.22 7.98
CA ASN A 190 21.75 -14.18 8.43
C ASN A 190 20.74 -14.39 7.32
N MET A 191 21.14 -14.43 6.04
CA MET A 191 20.20 -14.48 4.92
C MET A 191 19.29 -15.71 4.93
N SER A 192 19.73 -16.83 5.52
CA SER A 192 18.91 -18.04 5.63
C SER A 192 17.84 -17.97 6.72
N ASP A 193 17.95 -17.04 7.69
CA ASP A 193 16.99 -16.84 8.78
C ASP A 193 15.79 -16.00 8.31
N PRO A 194 14.59 -16.60 8.16
CA PRO A 194 13.41 -15.87 7.75
C PRO A 194 12.98 -14.78 8.75
N ASN A 195 13.24 -14.93 10.06
CA ASN A 195 12.89 -13.90 11.05
C ASN A 195 13.78 -12.67 10.89
N TYR A 196 15.09 -12.88 10.69
CA TYR A 196 16.02 -11.79 10.38
C TYR A 196 15.59 -11.00 9.15
N MET A 197 15.22 -11.70 8.06
CA MET A 197 14.84 -11.07 6.79
C MET A 197 13.50 -10.34 6.84
N THR A 198 12.51 -10.89 7.54
CA THR A 198 11.15 -10.33 7.60
C THR A 198 11.00 -9.20 8.61
N SER A 199 11.86 -9.12 9.62
CA SER A 199 11.84 -8.05 10.64
C SER A 199 12.45 -6.73 10.18
N ARG A 200 13.10 -6.70 9.00
CA ARG A 200 13.81 -5.54 8.46
C ARG A 200 13.17 -5.05 7.17
N ALA A 201 13.29 -3.75 6.91
CA ALA A 201 12.85 -3.12 5.67
C ALA A 201 13.58 -1.80 5.45
N ILE A 202 13.83 -1.45 4.19
CA ILE A 202 14.24 -0.11 3.77
C ILE A 202 13.06 0.50 3.02
N LEU A 203 12.65 1.69 3.44
CA LEU A 203 11.56 2.44 2.82
C LEU A 203 12.12 3.63 2.06
N SER A 204 11.50 3.96 0.94
CA SER A 204 11.87 5.12 0.12
C SER A 204 10.60 5.75 -0.46
N THR A 205 10.66 7.06 -0.73
CA THR A 205 9.54 7.86 -1.23
C THR A 205 9.25 7.63 -2.73
N LYS A 206 10.21 7.07 -3.48
CA LYS A 206 10.10 6.84 -4.93
C LYS A 206 10.41 5.38 -5.27
N ASN A 207 9.61 4.81 -6.17
CA ASN A 207 9.81 3.45 -6.68
C ASN A 207 11.18 3.28 -7.34
N ASP A 208 11.64 4.24 -8.15
CA ASP A 208 12.96 4.17 -8.79
C ASP A 208 14.11 4.00 -7.78
N ASN A 209 14.00 4.62 -6.61
CA ASN A 209 14.97 4.46 -5.53
C ASN A 209 14.81 3.09 -4.85
N VAL A 210 13.58 2.61 -4.66
CA VAL A 210 13.32 1.25 -4.16
C VAL A 210 13.92 0.21 -5.10
N ASP A 211 13.77 0.37 -6.41
CA ASP A 211 14.28 -0.56 -7.42
C ASP A 211 15.82 -0.58 -7.45
N LYS A 212 16.47 0.58 -7.29
CA LYS A 212 17.93 0.67 -7.12
C LYS A 212 18.40 -0.08 -5.87
N ILE A 213 17.74 0.14 -4.73
CA ILE A 213 18.07 -0.53 -3.46
C ILE A 213 17.86 -2.04 -3.59
N ASN A 214 16.73 -2.47 -4.16
CA ASN A 214 16.42 -3.88 -4.35
C ASN A 214 17.41 -4.57 -5.29
N THR A 215 17.78 -3.93 -6.39
CA THR A 215 18.80 -4.44 -7.32
C THR A 215 20.11 -4.64 -6.58
N ARG A 216 20.54 -3.64 -5.81
CA ARG A 216 21.78 -3.69 -5.04
C ARG A 216 21.75 -4.76 -3.94
N MET A 217 20.60 -4.93 -3.28
CA MET A 217 20.39 -5.98 -2.31
C MET A 217 20.49 -7.38 -2.94
N ILE A 218 19.86 -7.61 -4.10
CA ILE A 218 19.92 -8.90 -4.82
C ILE A 218 21.36 -9.25 -5.22
N GLU A 219 22.17 -8.27 -5.60
CA GLU A 219 23.60 -8.49 -5.89
C GLU A 219 24.35 -9.06 -4.67
N ARG A 220 23.99 -8.66 -3.45
CA ARG A 220 24.60 -9.10 -2.19
C ARG A 220 24.17 -10.50 -1.73
N PHE A 221 23.04 -11.03 -2.20
CA PHE A 221 22.67 -12.42 -1.86
C PHE A 221 23.62 -13.42 -2.54
N GLN A 222 23.98 -14.47 -1.82
CA GLN A 222 24.80 -15.56 -2.36
C GLN A 222 23.95 -16.51 -3.22
N GLY A 223 24.60 -17.26 -4.11
CA GLY A 223 23.98 -18.25 -4.98
C GLY A 223 23.66 -17.74 -6.39
N GLU A 224 23.19 -18.65 -7.23
CA GLU A 224 22.86 -18.37 -8.62
C GLU A 224 21.61 -17.50 -8.74
N GLU A 225 21.66 -16.52 -9.64
CA GLU A 225 20.49 -15.71 -9.97
C GLU A 225 19.54 -16.45 -10.92
N LYS A 226 18.24 -16.31 -10.67
CA LYS A 226 17.18 -16.73 -11.58
C LYS A 226 16.47 -15.50 -12.11
N ILE A 227 16.37 -15.41 -13.44
CA ILE A 227 15.65 -14.34 -14.12
C ILE A 227 14.36 -14.91 -14.70
N TYR A 228 13.24 -14.30 -14.33
CA TYR A 228 11.93 -14.55 -14.96
C TYR A 228 11.60 -13.38 -15.88
N HIS A 229 11.34 -13.69 -17.15
CA HIS A 229 10.95 -12.70 -18.16
C HIS A 229 9.42 -12.66 -18.30
N SER A 230 8.85 -11.46 -18.39
CA SER A 230 7.45 -11.31 -18.82
C SER A 230 7.28 -11.67 -20.30
N PHE A 231 6.05 -12.03 -20.66
CA PHE A 231 5.63 -12.23 -22.04
C PHE A 231 4.57 -11.17 -22.34
N ASP A 232 4.98 -10.12 -23.05
CA ASP A 232 4.15 -8.96 -23.32
C ASP A 232 3.71 -8.93 -24.80
N SER A 233 2.44 -8.58 -25.03
CA SER A 233 1.85 -8.49 -26.37
C SER A 233 0.82 -7.36 -26.41
N ALA A 234 0.73 -6.65 -27.54
CA ALA A 234 -0.31 -5.65 -27.78
C ALA A 234 -1.53 -6.29 -28.47
N GLU A 235 -2.74 -6.07 -27.92
CA GLU A 235 -3.98 -6.64 -28.48
C GLU A 235 -4.42 -5.97 -29.80
N ASP A 236 -4.14 -4.66 -29.97
CA ASP A 236 -4.54 -3.87 -31.13
C ASP A 236 -3.35 -3.49 -32.05
N ASP A 237 -2.42 -4.42 -32.26
CA ASP A 237 -1.24 -4.20 -33.12
C ASP A 237 -1.13 -5.23 -34.27
N PRO A 238 -2.07 -5.21 -35.23
CA PRO A 238 -2.06 -6.15 -36.34
C PRO A 238 -0.87 -5.98 -37.29
N GLN A 239 -0.15 -4.86 -37.21
CA GLN A 239 1.00 -4.55 -38.06
C GLN A 239 2.35 -4.70 -37.33
N GLY A 240 2.35 -5.06 -36.04
CA GLY A 240 3.57 -5.24 -35.25
C GLY A 240 4.39 -3.97 -35.07
N TYR A 241 3.73 -2.81 -34.99
CA TYR A 241 4.38 -1.52 -34.78
C TYR A 241 5.10 -1.40 -33.44
N TYR A 242 4.67 -2.14 -32.41
CA TYR A 242 5.33 -2.14 -31.12
C TYR A 242 6.41 -3.22 -31.07
N ALA A 243 7.66 -2.76 -31.14
CA ALA A 243 8.81 -3.63 -30.96
C ALA A 243 8.83 -4.24 -29.55
N PRO A 244 9.32 -5.49 -29.36
CA PRO A 244 9.42 -6.12 -28.04
C PRO A 244 10.18 -5.28 -27.01
N GLU A 245 11.21 -4.55 -27.44
CA GLU A 245 11.99 -3.65 -26.58
C GLU A 245 11.14 -2.52 -26.01
N PHE A 246 10.16 -2.04 -26.78
CA PHE A 246 9.20 -1.05 -26.33
C PHE A 246 8.21 -1.66 -25.34
N LEU A 247 7.76 -2.89 -25.57
CA LEU A 247 6.82 -3.59 -24.68
C LEU A 247 7.45 -4.00 -23.34
N ASN A 248 8.76 -4.25 -23.32
CA ASN A 248 9.50 -4.67 -22.12
C ASN A 248 9.91 -3.52 -21.19
N ASN A 249 9.75 -2.27 -21.63
CA ASN A 249 10.19 -1.08 -20.88
C ASN A 249 9.19 -0.59 -19.80
N PRO A 250 7.86 -0.61 -20.03
CA PRO A 250 6.88 -0.19 -19.03
C PRO A 250 6.93 -1.06 -17.77
N THR A 251 6.94 -0.40 -16.61
CA THR A 251 6.77 -1.03 -15.29
C THR A 251 5.46 -0.56 -14.65
N PRO A 252 4.29 -1.03 -15.15
CA PRO A 252 3.00 -0.59 -14.64
C PRO A 252 2.81 -0.95 -13.16
N ASN A 253 2.13 -0.06 -12.43
CA ASN A 253 1.85 -0.27 -11.01
C ASN A 253 1.12 -1.60 -10.76
N GLY A 254 1.61 -2.38 -9.79
CA GLY A 254 1.02 -3.66 -9.41
C GLY A 254 1.42 -4.84 -10.28
N LEU A 255 2.42 -4.66 -11.15
CA LEU A 255 3.08 -5.71 -11.90
C LEU A 255 4.60 -5.69 -11.62
N PRO A 256 5.27 -6.85 -11.67
CA PRO A 256 6.73 -6.90 -11.60
C PRO A 256 7.35 -6.31 -12.89
N PRO A 257 8.65 -5.95 -12.86
CA PRO A 257 9.37 -5.56 -14.07
C PRO A 257 9.47 -6.71 -15.07
N HIS A 258 9.75 -6.39 -16.34
CA HIS A 258 9.93 -7.39 -17.41
C HIS A 258 10.95 -8.47 -17.01
N ALA A 259 12.12 -8.07 -16.52
CA ALA A 259 13.14 -8.98 -16.02
C ALA A 259 13.14 -8.99 -14.49
N LEU A 260 12.47 -9.98 -13.90
CA LEU A 260 12.45 -10.18 -12.46
C LEU A 260 13.63 -11.05 -12.03
N LYS A 261 14.65 -10.43 -11.44
CA LYS A 261 15.85 -11.10 -10.92
C LYS A 261 15.65 -11.50 -9.46
N LEU A 262 15.90 -12.77 -9.13
CA LEU A 262 15.72 -13.34 -7.80
C LEU A 262 16.89 -14.27 -7.44
N LYS A 263 17.11 -14.46 -6.13
CA LYS A 263 18.05 -15.44 -5.57
C LYS A 263 17.40 -16.20 -4.42
N ILE A 264 17.93 -17.38 -4.10
CA ILE A 264 17.45 -18.15 -2.93
C ILE A 264 17.65 -17.29 -1.67
N ASN A 265 16.68 -17.37 -0.76
CA ASN A 265 16.57 -16.63 0.49
C ASN A 265 16.28 -15.13 0.36
N CYS A 266 16.12 -14.58 -0.86
CA CYS A 266 15.73 -13.18 -0.96
C CYS A 266 14.26 -12.97 -0.56
N PRO A 267 13.92 -11.87 0.12
CA PRO A 267 12.55 -11.56 0.47
C PRO A 267 11.81 -11.02 -0.76
N ILE A 268 10.57 -11.46 -0.94
CA ILE A 268 9.69 -10.99 -2.02
C ILE A 268 8.36 -10.52 -1.44
N ILE A 269 7.66 -9.67 -2.19
CA ILE A 269 6.32 -9.20 -1.85
C ILE A 269 5.36 -9.66 -2.94
N LEU A 270 4.27 -10.29 -2.51
CA LEU A 270 3.23 -10.70 -3.41
C LEU A 270 2.44 -9.46 -3.91
N LEU A 271 2.31 -9.28 -5.23
CA LEU A 271 1.64 -8.10 -5.81
C LEU A 271 0.14 -8.33 -6.12
N ARG A 272 -0.34 -9.57 -6.01
CA ARG A 272 -1.72 -9.96 -6.34
C ARG A 272 -2.30 -10.89 -5.29
N ASN A 273 -3.62 -10.91 -5.20
CA ASN A 273 -4.31 -11.87 -4.33
C ASN A 273 -4.31 -13.24 -5.01
N ILE A 274 -3.65 -14.24 -4.40
CA ILE A 274 -3.61 -15.63 -4.88
C ILE A 274 -4.59 -16.47 -4.05
N ASP A 275 -4.38 -16.48 -2.73
CA ASP A 275 -5.21 -17.23 -1.80
C ASP A 275 -5.48 -16.44 -0.51
N PRO A 276 -6.48 -15.54 -0.54
CA PRO A 276 -6.85 -14.75 0.62
C PRO A 276 -7.37 -15.57 1.81
N ALA A 277 -7.79 -16.81 1.62
CA ALA A 277 -8.28 -17.65 2.71
C ALA A 277 -7.12 -18.10 3.61
N ASN A 278 -5.95 -18.33 3.01
CA ASN A 278 -4.72 -18.73 3.70
C ASN A 278 -3.72 -17.56 3.90
N GLY A 279 -4.16 -16.33 3.65
CA GLY A 279 -3.35 -15.12 3.90
C GLY A 279 -2.43 -14.69 2.75
N LEU A 280 -2.47 -15.36 1.59
CA LEU A 280 -1.67 -14.99 0.41
C LEU A 280 -2.36 -13.87 -0.39
N CYS A 281 -2.23 -12.65 0.14
CA CYS A 281 -2.79 -11.42 -0.41
C CYS A 281 -1.69 -10.49 -0.97
N ASN A 282 -2.09 -9.51 -1.78
CA ASN A 282 -1.19 -8.42 -2.17
C ASN A 282 -0.58 -7.76 -0.91
N GLY A 283 0.74 -7.63 -0.86
CA GLY A 283 1.50 -7.11 0.27
C GLY A 283 2.09 -8.18 1.19
N THR A 284 1.76 -9.45 0.98
CA THR A 284 2.34 -10.56 1.77
C THR A 284 3.83 -10.68 1.49
N ARG A 285 4.65 -10.68 2.55
CA ARG A 285 6.10 -10.90 2.46
C ARG A 285 6.39 -12.39 2.53
N LEU A 286 7.19 -12.90 1.60
CA LEU A 286 7.63 -14.30 1.51
C LEU A 286 9.15 -14.34 1.33
N VAL A 287 9.74 -15.53 1.46
CA VAL A 287 11.20 -15.74 1.30
C VAL A 287 11.42 -16.85 0.30
N VAL A 288 12.11 -16.56 -0.80
CA VAL A 288 12.35 -17.53 -1.86
C VAL A 288 13.12 -18.74 -1.33
N ARG A 289 12.60 -19.95 -1.54
CA ARG A 289 13.23 -21.23 -1.19
C ARG A 289 13.66 -22.05 -2.40
N GLY A 290 13.06 -21.81 -3.56
CA GLY A 290 13.42 -22.54 -4.78
C GLY A 290 12.84 -21.94 -6.05
N PHE A 291 13.34 -22.43 -7.19
CA PHE A 291 12.95 -21.98 -8.52
C PHE A 291 12.48 -23.15 -9.37
N GLN A 292 11.34 -22.98 -10.04
CA GLN A 292 10.89 -23.84 -11.13
C GLN A 292 10.76 -23.01 -12.41
N ARG A 293 10.46 -23.67 -13.54
CA ARG A 293 10.40 -23.02 -14.87
C ARG A 293 9.52 -21.77 -14.88
N ASN A 294 8.33 -21.85 -14.28
CA ASN A 294 7.34 -20.76 -14.24
C ASN A 294 6.73 -20.57 -12.84
N ALA A 295 7.40 -21.05 -11.79
CA ALA A 295 6.94 -20.95 -10.42
C ALA A 295 8.11 -20.65 -9.47
N ILE A 296 7.81 -19.89 -8.43
CA ILE A 296 8.72 -19.56 -7.34
C ILE A 296 8.18 -20.27 -6.11
N ASP A 297 9.03 -21.04 -5.44
CA ASP A 297 8.74 -21.66 -4.15
C ASP A 297 9.17 -20.68 -3.04
N ALA A 298 8.25 -20.26 -2.16
CA ALA A 298 8.46 -19.17 -1.20
C ALA A 298 7.55 -19.22 0.04
#